data_AF-A0A0S7XHX7-F1
#
_entry.id   AF-A0A0S7XHX7-F1
#
_cell.length_a   1.000
_cell.length_b   1.000
_cell.length_c   1.000
_cell.angle_alpha   90.00
_cell.angle_beta   90.00
_cell.angle_gamma   90.00
#
_symmetry.space_group_name_H-M   'P 1'
#
loop_
_entity.id
_entity.type
_entity.pdbx_description
1 polymer ?
#
loop_
_entity_poly.entity_id
_entity_poly.type
_entity_poly.pdbx_seq_one_letter_code
_entity_poly.pdbx_strand_id
1 'polypeptide(L)'
;MGALTPAGDGPPEPDPPPPGNDVAVDRPTEQVHFCLGVRGYPQTDKRRYAQVLLDSAIGGGPSSRLFQEIRENRGLVYHIGSDSVAYRRSGMLSISASTAPERFDTVLDLVRREIDRVHAHGLDDGEVERAKEQTKGGIALALENTSFRMRRLAMCEIYWGRFIPFAEVVANIDSTATEEVTAIARELLDPEALVLAAIGPLSAPGEEKESLS
;
A
#
# COMPACT_ATOMS: atom_id res chain seq x y z
N MET A 1 19.40 18.96 -11.37
CA MET A 1 18.56 17.76 -11.49
C MET A 1 17.26 18.17 -12.16
N GLY A 2 16.93 17.61 -13.32
CA GLY A 2 15.68 17.91 -14.03
C GLY A 2 14.54 17.05 -13.50
N ALA A 3 13.34 17.62 -13.42
CA ALA A 3 12.15 16.88 -12.99
C ALA A 3 11.83 15.73 -13.98
N LEU A 4 11.33 14.60 -13.46
CA LEU A 4 10.82 13.50 -14.27
C LEU A 4 9.56 13.95 -15.02
N THR A 5 9.66 14.07 -16.35
CA THR A 5 8.52 14.36 -17.24
C THR A 5 7.96 13.04 -17.82
N PRO A 6 6.63 12.86 -17.86
CA PRO A 6 6.01 11.69 -18.50
C PRO A 6 6.32 11.60 -20.00
N ALA A 7 6.36 10.38 -20.56
CA ALA A 7 6.29 10.18 -22.01
C ALA A 7 4.91 10.62 -22.53
N GLY A 8 4.87 11.22 -23.73
CA GLY A 8 3.70 11.95 -24.27
C GLY A 8 2.36 11.21 -24.20
N ASP A 9 1.29 11.99 -24.01
CA ASP A 9 -0.06 11.46 -23.81
C ASP A 9 -0.63 10.85 -25.09
N GLY A 10 -1.10 9.61 -24.98
CA GLY A 10 -1.96 8.99 -25.99
C GLY A 10 -3.36 9.64 -25.99
N PRO A 11 -4.35 9.06 -26.69
CA PRO A 11 -5.72 9.60 -26.63
C PRO A 11 -6.23 9.67 -25.18
N PRO A 12 -7.11 10.65 -24.87
CA PRO A 12 -7.62 10.83 -23.51
C PRO A 12 -8.36 9.57 -23.06
N GLU A 13 -7.85 8.95 -21.98
CA GLU A 13 -8.47 7.80 -21.35
C GLU A 13 -9.55 8.27 -20.33
N PRO A 14 -10.62 7.50 -20.08
CA PRO A 14 -11.73 7.91 -19.20
C PRO A 14 -11.34 7.86 -17.72
N ASP A 15 -11.64 8.89 -16.94
CA ASP A 15 -11.27 8.98 -15.52
C ASP A 15 -11.57 7.71 -14.71
N PRO A 16 -10.71 7.37 -13.74
CA PRO A 16 -10.95 6.20 -12.90
C PRO A 16 -12.33 6.33 -12.23
N PRO A 17 -13.10 5.23 -12.15
CA PRO A 17 -14.44 5.25 -11.54
C PRO A 17 -14.35 5.74 -10.09
N PRO A 18 -15.42 6.21 -9.43
CA PRO A 18 -15.37 6.53 -8.01
C PRO A 18 -14.97 5.31 -7.15
N PRO A 19 -14.53 5.50 -5.89
CA PRO A 19 -14.32 4.40 -4.96
C PRO A 19 -15.57 3.50 -4.87
N GLY A 20 -15.35 2.19 -4.74
CA GLY A 20 -16.43 1.23 -4.55
C GLY A 20 -16.96 1.21 -3.11
N ASN A 21 -17.97 0.39 -2.86
CA ASN A 21 -18.46 0.12 -1.51
C ASN A 21 -17.72 -1.07 -0.89
N ASP A 22 -17.85 -1.22 0.43
CA ASP A 22 -17.39 -2.41 1.13
C ASP A 22 -18.07 -3.67 0.56
N VAL A 23 -17.28 -4.73 0.37
CA VAL A 23 -17.74 -6.02 -0.16
C VAL A 23 -17.30 -7.14 0.77
N ALA A 24 -18.27 -7.97 1.15
CA ALA A 24 -18.05 -9.20 1.91
C ALA A 24 -18.61 -10.37 1.10
N VAL A 25 -17.81 -11.42 0.90
CA VAL A 25 -18.21 -12.63 0.16
C VAL A 25 -18.09 -13.84 1.06
N ASP A 26 -19.23 -14.44 1.40
CA ASP A 26 -19.22 -15.67 2.19
C ASP A 26 -18.71 -16.86 1.36
N ARG A 27 -17.72 -17.56 1.91
CA ARG A 27 -17.12 -18.76 1.33
C ARG A 27 -16.69 -19.74 2.43
N PRO A 28 -16.86 -21.06 2.22
CA PRO A 28 -16.42 -22.08 3.17
C PRO A 28 -14.91 -22.32 3.07
N THR A 29 -14.13 -21.37 3.59
CA THR A 29 -12.66 -21.44 3.71
C THR A 29 -12.25 -21.57 5.18
N GLU A 30 -10.99 -21.96 5.44
CA GLU A 30 -10.46 -22.06 6.82
C GLU A 30 -10.15 -20.70 7.44
N GLN A 31 -9.92 -19.68 6.61
CA GLN A 31 -9.55 -18.33 7.03
C GLN A 31 -10.42 -17.30 6.31
N VAL A 32 -10.58 -16.15 6.96
CA VAL A 32 -11.04 -14.93 6.32
C VAL A 32 -9.83 -14.19 5.76
N HIS A 33 -9.88 -13.89 4.47
CA HIS A 33 -8.92 -13.03 3.79
C HIS A 33 -9.58 -11.68 3.56
N PHE A 34 -8.91 -10.60 3.90
CA PHE A 34 -9.44 -9.26 3.63
C PHE A 34 -8.36 -8.32 3.11
N CYS A 35 -8.83 -7.30 2.41
CA CYS A 35 -8.07 -6.22 1.84
C CYS A 35 -8.77 -4.90 2.16
N LEU A 36 -8.07 -3.96 2.77
CA LEU A 36 -8.53 -2.59 2.97
C LEU A 36 -7.72 -1.69 2.07
N GLY A 37 -8.37 -1.10 1.07
CA GLY A 37 -7.69 -0.40 -0.02
C GLY A 37 -8.17 1.03 -0.21
N VAL A 38 -7.29 1.86 -0.74
CA VAL A 38 -7.57 3.24 -1.17
C VAL A 38 -6.94 3.49 -2.55
N ARG A 39 -7.47 4.47 -3.27
CA ARG A 39 -6.85 4.96 -4.50
C ARG A 39 -5.51 5.63 -4.18
N GLY A 40 -4.44 5.11 -4.76
CA GLY A 40 -3.11 5.71 -4.73
C GLY A 40 -2.81 6.57 -5.95
N TYR A 41 -1.56 7.02 -6.06
CA TYR A 41 -1.11 7.90 -7.14
C TYR A 41 -0.70 7.16 -8.41
N PRO A 42 -0.78 7.84 -9.58
CA PRO A 42 -0.19 7.35 -10.81
C PRO A 42 1.33 7.15 -10.72
N GLN A 43 1.86 6.27 -11.56
CA GLN A 43 3.28 5.91 -11.63
C GLN A 43 4.19 7.11 -11.90
N THR A 44 3.70 8.14 -12.60
CA THR A 44 4.47 9.34 -12.95
C THR A 44 4.34 10.46 -11.92
N ASP A 45 3.45 10.34 -10.93
CA ASP A 45 3.30 11.33 -9.86
C ASP A 45 4.58 11.39 -9.01
N LYS A 46 4.96 12.60 -8.59
CA LYS A 46 6.15 12.83 -7.75
C LYS A 46 5.93 12.32 -6.33
N ARG A 47 4.68 12.35 -5.85
CA ARG A 47 4.25 11.87 -4.53
C ARG A 47 4.43 10.35 -4.34
N ARG A 48 4.67 9.60 -5.42
CA ARG A 48 4.86 8.14 -5.35
C ARG A 48 5.98 7.70 -4.41
N TYR A 49 7.05 8.49 -4.27
CA TYR A 49 8.16 8.13 -3.37
C TYR A 49 7.68 8.16 -1.91
N ALA A 50 6.98 9.22 -1.53
CA ALA A 50 6.37 9.32 -0.22
C ALA A 50 5.27 8.26 0.00
N GLN A 51 4.50 7.87 -1.03
CA GLN A 51 3.57 6.73 -0.95
C GLN A 51 4.30 5.40 -0.71
N VAL A 52 5.43 5.14 -1.39
CA VAL A 52 6.23 3.92 -1.17
C VAL A 52 6.84 3.90 0.23
N LEU A 53 7.27 5.05 0.76
CA LEU A 53 7.76 5.15 2.14
C LEU A 53 6.66 4.92 3.17
N LEU A 54 5.46 5.47 2.92
CA LEU A 54 4.28 5.20 3.74
C LEU A 54 3.97 3.70 3.77
N ASP A 55 3.90 3.06 2.60
CA ASP A 55 3.70 1.62 2.44
C ASP A 55 4.72 0.80 3.23
N SER A 56 6.01 1.09 3.06
CA SER A 56 7.10 0.41 3.78
C SER A 56 6.98 0.56 5.30
N ALA A 57 6.53 1.70 5.80
CA ALA A 57 6.39 1.96 7.23
C ALA A 57 5.14 1.30 7.85
N ILE A 58 4.01 1.27 7.13
CA ILE A 58 2.75 0.74 7.68
C ILE A 58 2.67 -0.79 7.61
N GLY A 59 3.11 -1.40 6.50
CA GLY A 59 2.92 -2.83 6.27
C GLY A 59 3.94 -3.51 5.34
N GLY A 60 4.89 -2.77 4.74
CA GLY A 60 5.82 -3.32 3.74
C GLY A 60 6.95 -4.20 4.28
N GLY A 61 6.90 -4.63 5.54
CA GLY A 61 7.83 -5.64 6.06
C GLY A 61 7.81 -5.85 7.58
N PRO A 62 8.75 -6.65 8.11
CA PRO A 62 8.72 -7.09 9.51
C PRO A 62 8.80 -5.98 10.56
N SER A 63 9.46 -4.86 10.24
CA SER A 63 9.59 -3.70 11.12
C SER A 63 8.44 -2.70 11.03
N SER A 64 7.43 -2.99 10.20
CA SER A 64 6.28 -2.09 9.99
C SER A 64 5.29 -2.14 11.15
N ARG A 65 4.48 -1.08 11.30
CA ARG A 65 3.51 -0.96 12.40
C ARG A 65 2.54 -2.14 12.47
N LEU A 66 1.91 -2.50 11.35
CA LEU A 66 0.90 -3.55 11.32
C LEU A 66 1.49 -4.92 11.64
N PHE A 67 2.71 -5.18 11.15
CA PHE A 67 3.41 -6.41 11.47
C PHE A 67 3.72 -6.49 12.96
N GLN A 68 4.30 -5.44 13.53
CA GLN A 68 4.66 -5.42 14.95
C GLN A 68 3.43 -5.51 15.85
N GLU A 69 2.40 -4.71 15.60
CA GLU A 69 1.23 -4.65 16.48
C GLU A 69 0.33 -5.88 16.41
N ILE A 70 0.10 -6.42 15.22
CA ILE A 70 -0.93 -7.45 15.01
C ILE A 70 -0.31 -8.85 14.95
N ARG A 71 0.84 -9.00 14.28
CA ARG A 71 1.52 -10.30 14.15
C ARG A 71 2.48 -10.55 15.31
N GLU A 72 3.44 -9.67 15.56
CA GLU A 72 4.50 -9.91 16.54
C GLU A 72 3.98 -9.81 17.99
N ASN A 73 3.33 -8.70 18.34
CA ASN A 73 2.90 -8.42 19.72
C ASN A 73 1.69 -9.26 20.15
N ARG A 74 0.82 -9.66 19.20
CA ARG A 74 -0.49 -10.27 19.52
C ARG A 74 -0.72 -11.63 18.89
N GLY A 75 0.04 -12.03 17.86
CA GLY A 75 -0.12 -13.32 17.20
C GLY A 75 -1.54 -13.57 16.64
N LEU A 76 -2.24 -12.51 16.21
CA LEU A 76 -3.63 -12.62 15.75
C LEU A 76 -3.73 -13.07 14.29
N VAL A 77 -2.68 -12.86 13.51
CA VAL A 77 -2.60 -13.18 12.08
C VAL A 77 -1.30 -13.89 11.77
N TYR A 78 -1.33 -14.77 10.78
CA TYR A 78 -0.09 -15.34 10.23
C TYR A 78 0.55 -14.38 9.22
N HIS A 79 -0.28 -13.73 8.41
CA HIS A 79 0.13 -12.79 7.38
C HIS A 79 -0.65 -11.49 7.52
N ILE A 80 0.08 -10.39 7.57
CA ILE A 80 -0.43 -9.03 7.41
C ILE A 80 0.66 -8.21 6.73
N GLY A 81 0.27 -7.39 5.77
CA GLY A 81 1.17 -6.49 5.07
C GLY A 81 0.41 -5.45 4.29
N SER A 82 1.15 -4.53 3.69
CA SER A 82 0.62 -3.57 2.73
C SER A 82 1.37 -3.66 1.42
N ASP A 83 0.67 -3.28 0.37
CA ASP A 83 1.18 -3.19 -0.98
C ASP A 83 0.76 -1.86 -1.60
N SER A 84 1.73 -1.17 -2.18
CA SER A 84 1.51 0.00 -3.02
C SER A 84 1.74 -0.33 -4.50
N VAL A 85 0.72 -0.18 -5.32
CA VAL A 85 0.78 -0.35 -6.77
C VAL A 85 0.47 0.96 -7.46
N ALA A 86 1.24 1.31 -8.49
CA ALA A 86 1.00 2.50 -9.28
C ALA A 86 0.89 2.14 -10.77
N TYR A 87 -0.21 2.58 -11.39
CA TYR A 87 -0.51 2.42 -12.81
C TYR A 87 -0.41 3.76 -13.52
N ARG A 88 -0.68 3.79 -14.82
CA ARG A 88 -0.56 5.00 -15.65
C ARG A 88 -1.41 6.19 -15.17
N ARG A 89 -2.62 5.93 -14.66
CA ARG A 89 -3.61 6.98 -14.33
C ARG A 89 -4.13 6.96 -12.90
N SER A 90 -3.80 5.92 -12.16
CA SER A 90 -4.18 5.75 -10.77
C SER A 90 -3.18 4.82 -10.11
N GLY A 91 -3.20 4.75 -8.80
CA GLY A 91 -2.57 3.67 -8.05
C GLY A 91 -3.57 3.06 -7.09
N MET A 92 -3.04 2.21 -6.23
CA MET A 92 -3.72 1.63 -5.09
C MET A 92 -2.70 1.49 -3.95
N LEU A 93 -3.12 1.83 -2.75
CA LEU A 93 -2.47 1.40 -1.52
C LEU A 93 -3.45 0.46 -0.82
N SER A 94 -3.00 -0.73 -0.47
CA SER A 94 -3.86 -1.73 0.15
C SER A 94 -3.16 -2.45 1.28
N ILE A 95 -3.89 -2.68 2.37
CA ILE A 95 -3.49 -3.52 3.48
C ILE A 95 -4.22 -4.85 3.33
N SER A 96 -3.49 -5.95 3.40
CA SER A 96 -4.06 -7.30 3.30
C SER A 96 -3.67 -8.16 4.50
N ALA A 97 -4.61 -8.96 4.98
CA ALA A 97 -4.36 -9.92 6.04
C ALA A 97 -5.27 -11.15 5.94
N SER A 98 -4.84 -12.22 6.61
CA SER A 98 -5.58 -13.46 6.72
C SER A 98 -5.67 -13.87 8.18
N THR A 99 -6.87 -14.20 8.65
CA THR A 99 -7.10 -14.57 10.06
C THR A 99 -8.19 -15.61 10.23
N ALA A 100 -8.26 -16.19 11.43
CA ALA A 100 -9.33 -17.10 11.80
C ALA A 100 -10.67 -16.33 11.86
N PRO A 101 -11.80 -16.96 11.49
CA PRO A 101 -13.09 -16.26 11.39
C PRO A 101 -13.50 -15.55 12.68
N GLU A 102 -13.23 -16.18 13.83
CA GLU A 102 -13.59 -15.65 15.16
C GLU A 102 -12.75 -14.42 15.56
N ARG A 103 -11.66 -14.16 14.84
CA ARG A 103 -10.74 -13.04 15.10
C ARG A 103 -10.90 -11.91 14.08
N PHE A 104 -11.70 -12.10 13.03
CA PHE A 104 -11.81 -11.15 11.92
C PHE A 104 -12.13 -9.73 12.38
N ASP A 105 -13.23 -9.55 13.12
CA ASP A 105 -13.65 -8.23 13.61
C ASP A 105 -12.58 -7.57 14.48
N THR A 106 -11.94 -8.36 15.35
CA THR A 106 -10.86 -7.86 16.22
C THR A 106 -9.65 -7.40 15.39
N VAL A 107 -9.25 -8.17 14.38
CA VAL A 107 -8.11 -7.81 13.53
C VAL A 107 -8.43 -6.57 12.69
N LEU A 108 -9.61 -6.50 12.09
CA LEU A 108 -10.05 -5.36 11.29
C LEU A 108 -10.08 -4.07 12.12
N ASP A 109 -10.61 -4.13 13.34
CA ASP A 109 -10.61 -2.99 14.27
C ASP A 109 -9.20 -2.51 14.61
N LEU A 110 -8.24 -3.42 14.74
CA LEU A 110 -6.86 -3.05 15.03
C LEU A 110 -6.16 -2.42 13.83
N VAL A 111 -6.42 -2.93 12.62
CA VAL A 111 -5.94 -2.32 11.38
C VAL A 111 -6.48 -0.89 11.27
N ARG A 112 -7.80 -0.69 11.45
CA ARG A 112 -8.43 0.64 11.42
C ARG A 112 -7.82 1.59 12.46
N ARG A 113 -7.61 1.14 13.70
CA ARG A 113 -6.97 1.97 14.74
C ARG A 113 -5.54 2.37 14.39
N GLU A 114 -4.74 1.49 13.78
CA GLU A 114 -3.39 1.86 13.33
C GLU A 114 -3.42 2.87 12.19
N ILE A 115 -4.33 2.67 11.23
CA ILE A 115 -4.56 3.62 10.14
C ILE A 115 -4.99 4.98 10.69
N ASP A 116 -5.96 5.02 11.60
CA ASP A 116 -6.44 6.26 12.23
C ASP A 116 -5.31 6.99 12.96
N ARG A 117 -4.43 6.26 13.65
CA ARG A 117 -3.24 6.82 14.31
C ARG A 117 -2.30 7.47 13.30
N VAL A 118 -2.00 6.78 12.20
CA VAL A 118 -1.10 7.29 11.15
C VAL A 118 -1.75 8.46 10.42
N HIS A 119 -3.05 8.41 10.15
CA HIS A 119 -3.82 9.50 9.56
C HIS A 119 -3.79 10.76 10.47
N ALA A 120 -4.05 10.60 11.77
CA ALA A 120 -4.10 11.73 12.71
C ALA A 120 -2.71 12.33 13.03
N HIS A 121 -1.72 11.47 13.29
CA HIS A 121 -0.44 11.88 13.85
C HIS A 121 0.74 11.79 12.88
N GLY A 122 0.57 11.13 11.73
CA GLY A 122 1.66 10.83 10.81
C GLY A 122 2.58 9.72 11.31
N LEU A 123 3.75 9.67 10.69
CA LEU A 123 4.87 8.81 11.07
C LEU A 123 5.97 9.66 11.71
N ASP A 124 6.73 9.07 12.63
CA ASP A 124 7.91 9.74 13.18
C ASP A 124 9.10 9.69 12.20
N ASP A 125 10.09 10.59 12.40
CA ASP A 125 11.26 10.67 11.54
C ASP A 125 12.05 9.36 11.49
N GLY A 126 12.09 8.62 12.61
CA GLY A 126 12.78 7.35 12.69
C GLY A 126 12.09 6.25 11.88
N GLU A 127 10.76 6.24 11.84
CA GLU A 127 9.95 5.35 11.00
C GLU A 127 10.18 5.61 9.52
N VAL A 128 10.17 6.89 9.12
CA VAL A 128 10.42 7.28 7.74
C VAL A 128 11.85 6.95 7.33
N GLU A 129 12.84 7.19 8.19
CA GLU A 129 14.23 6.85 7.89
C GLU A 129 14.43 5.34 7.75
N ARG A 130 13.83 4.52 8.63
CA ARG A 130 13.83 3.06 8.48
C ARG A 130 13.19 2.61 7.17
N ALA A 131 12.05 3.21 6.80
CA ALA A 131 11.37 2.93 5.54
C ALA A 131 12.24 3.29 4.32
N LYS A 132 13.00 4.39 4.37
CA LYS A 132 13.96 4.76 3.33
C LYS A 132 15.05 3.71 3.18
N GLU A 133 15.70 3.32 4.27
CA GLU A 133 16.76 2.31 4.24
C GLU A 133 16.25 0.95 3.76
N GLN A 134 15.08 0.53 4.25
CA GLN A 134 14.44 -0.70 3.81
C GLN A 134 14.13 -0.67 2.30
N THR A 135 13.55 0.41 1.81
CA THR A 135 13.20 0.56 0.38
C THR A 135 14.45 0.56 -0.49
N LYS A 136 15.50 1.32 -0.12
CA LYS A 136 16.76 1.37 -0.86
C LYS A 136 17.45 0.00 -0.89
N GLY A 137 17.53 -0.67 0.27
CA GLY A 137 18.11 -2.01 0.39
C GLY A 137 17.34 -3.06 -0.42
N GLY A 138 16.01 -3.02 -0.36
CA GLY A 138 15.13 -3.90 -1.14
C GLY A 138 15.31 -3.74 -2.64
N ILE A 139 15.40 -2.50 -3.14
CA ILE A 139 15.67 -2.24 -4.55
C ILE A 139 17.07 -2.71 -4.94
N ALA A 140 18.09 -2.50 -4.10
CA ALA A 140 19.46 -2.94 -4.37
C ALA A 140 19.53 -4.47 -4.53
N LEU A 141 18.93 -5.23 -3.62
CA LEU A 141 18.85 -6.69 -3.70
C LEU A 141 18.05 -7.16 -4.92
N ALA A 142 16.92 -6.53 -5.21
CA ALA A 142 16.09 -6.87 -6.37
C ALA A 142 16.85 -6.71 -7.70
N LEU A 143 17.85 -5.81 -7.77
CA LEU A 143 18.67 -5.60 -8.95
C LEU A 143 19.69 -6.71 -9.25
N GLU A 144 19.86 -7.68 -8.35
CA GLU A 144 20.62 -8.90 -8.63
C GLU A 144 19.87 -9.82 -9.62
N ASN A 145 18.55 -9.69 -9.69
CA ASN A 145 17.71 -10.49 -10.57
C ASN A 145 17.59 -9.86 -11.98
N THR A 146 18.08 -10.57 -13.01
CA THR A 146 18.01 -10.13 -14.41
C THR A 146 16.59 -9.82 -14.89
N SER A 147 15.60 -10.60 -14.47
CA SER A 147 14.18 -10.39 -14.82
C SER A 147 13.65 -9.10 -14.20
N PHE A 148 14.07 -8.77 -12.97
CA PHE A 148 13.71 -7.50 -12.33
C PHE A 148 14.35 -6.32 -13.06
N ARG A 149 15.64 -6.43 -13.44
CA ARG A 149 16.33 -5.41 -14.24
C ARG A 149 15.63 -5.16 -15.58
N MET A 150 15.27 -6.23 -16.29
CA MET A 150 14.55 -6.15 -17.57
C MET A 150 13.20 -5.44 -17.41
N ARG A 151 12.40 -5.85 -16.41
CA ARG A 151 11.11 -5.19 -16.11
C ARG A 151 11.31 -3.71 -15.81
N ARG A 152 12.31 -3.36 -14.99
CA ARG A 152 12.59 -1.96 -14.65
C ARG A 152 12.94 -1.13 -15.88
N LEU A 153 13.76 -1.65 -16.80
CA LEU A 153 14.09 -0.97 -18.06
C LEU A 153 12.83 -0.72 -18.91
N ALA A 154 11.98 -1.74 -19.06
CA ALA A 154 10.72 -1.60 -19.78
C ALA A 154 9.80 -0.56 -19.15
N MET A 155 9.64 -0.58 -17.81
CA MET A 155 8.83 0.41 -17.09
C MET A 155 9.41 1.83 -17.24
N CYS A 156 10.74 1.98 -17.17
CA CYS A 156 11.41 3.26 -17.39
C CYS A 156 11.05 3.86 -18.76
N GLU A 157 11.12 3.04 -19.80
CA GLU A 157 10.76 3.43 -21.16
C GLU A 157 9.27 3.78 -21.29
N ILE A 158 8.38 2.90 -20.80
CA ILE A 158 6.92 3.06 -20.92
C ILE A 158 6.43 4.34 -20.25
N TYR A 159 6.90 4.65 -19.04
CA TYR A 159 6.35 5.75 -18.25
C TYR A 159 7.10 7.07 -18.42
N TRP A 160 8.41 7.02 -18.67
CA TRP A 160 9.25 8.22 -18.70
C TRP A 160 10.04 8.40 -20.00
N GLY A 161 10.01 7.43 -20.92
CA GLY A 161 10.77 7.48 -22.17
C GLY A 161 12.28 7.58 -21.97
N ARG A 162 12.78 7.21 -20.77
CA ARG A 162 14.19 7.25 -20.42
C ARG A 162 14.53 6.28 -19.31
N PHE A 163 15.77 5.81 -19.31
CA PHE A 163 16.31 5.08 -18.17
C PHE A 163 16.45 5.97 -16.94
N ILE A 164 15.93 5.50 -15.80
CA ILE A 164 16.16 6.11 -14.48
C ILE A 164 17.21 5.26 -13.75
N PRO A 165 18.41 5.80 -13.51
CA PRO A 165 19.46 5.06 -12.82
C PRO A 165 19.11 4.87 -11.34
N PHE A 166 19.64 3.81 -10.73
CA PHE A 166 19.40 3.51 -9.32
C PHE A 166 19.81 4.67 -8.40
N ALA A 167 20.91 5.36 -8.70
CA ALA A 167 21.35 6.53 -7.95
C ALA A 167 20.32 7.68 -7.95
N GLU A 168 19.59 7.88 -9.04
CA GLU A 168 18.53 8.89 -9.10
C GLU A 168 17.31 8.46 -8.26
N VAL A 169 16.97 7.17 -8.27
CA VAL A 169 15.92 6.63 -7.41
C VAL A 169 16.25 6.82 -5.94
N VAL A 170 17.49 6.50 -5.54
CA VAL A 170 17.98 6.70 -4.16
C VAL A 170 17.93 8.17 -3.76
N ALA A 171 18.41 9.09 -4.62
CA ALA A 171 18.36 10.52 -4.33
C ALA A 171 16.93 11.05 -4.13
N ASN A 172 15.95 10.56 -4.90
CA ASN A 172 14.55 10.92 -4.71
C ASN A 172 13.98 10.36 -3.40
N ILE A 173 14.34 9.14 -3.02
CA ILE A 173 13.95 8.55 -1.73
C ILE A 173 14.53 9.37 -0.57
N ASP A 174 15.83 9.67 -0.62
CA ASP A 174 16.52 10.38 0.46
C ASP A 174 16.00 11.81 0.64
N SER A 175 15.69 12.49 -0.47
CA SER A 175 15.15 13.86 -0.45
C SER A 175 13.68 13.96 -0.05
N THR A 176 12.95 12.84 0.03
CA THR A 176 11.55 12.84 0.47
C THR A 176 11.49 13.15 1.97
N ALA A 177 10.79 14.22 2.35
CA ALA A 177 10.68 14.65 3.74
C ALA A 177 9.57 13.90 4.51
N THR A 178 9.71 13.80 5.83
CA THR A 178 8.70 13.19 6.72
C THR A 178 7.35 13.88 6.59
N GLU A 179 7.35 15.20 6.37
CA GLU A 179 6.14 15.99 6.20
C GLU A 179 5.41 15.63 4.90
N GLU A 180 6.13 15.27 3.83
CA GLU A 180 5.53 14.81 2.57
C GLU A 180 4.86 13.45 2.76
N VAL A 181 5.50 12.54 3.51
CA VAL A 181 4.92 11.23 3.87
C VAL A 181 3.68 11.43 4.74
N THR A 182 3.74 12.33 5.72
CA THR A 182 2.61 12.65 6.62
C THR A 182 1.45 13.30 5.86
N ALA A 183 1.73 14.19 4.91
CA ALA A 183 0.70 14.80 4.08
C ALA A 183 -0.04 13.75 3.24
N ILE A 184 0.70 12.80 2.64
CA ILE A 184 0.10 11.71 1.88
C ILE A 184 -0.64 10.72 2.79
N ALA A 185 -0.13 10.44 3.99
CA ALA A 185 -0.84 9.61 4.95
C ALA A 185 -2.22 10.18 5.27
N ARG A 186 -2.34 11.50 5.43
CA ARG A 186 -3.64 12.17 5.63
C ARG A 186 -4.55 12.07 4.42
N GLU A 187 -4.01 12.16 3.21
CA GLU A 187 -4.80 12.07 1.97
C GLU A 187 -5.27 10.64 1.68
N LEU A 188 -4.40 9.64 1.87
CA LEU A 188 -4.67 8.26 1.48
C LEU A 188 -5.30 7.42 2.59
N LEU A 189 -5.00 7.71 3.86
CA LEU A 189 -5.51 6.92 4.98
C LEU A 189 -6.74 7.56 5.63
N ASP A 190 -7.46 8.40 4.89
CA ASP A 190 -8.77 8.91 5.31
C ASP A 190 -9.73 7.72 5.49
N PRO A 191 -10.29 7.52 6.70
CA PRO A 191 -11.24 6.44 6.97
C PRO A 191 -12.45 6.42 6.03
N GLU A 192 -12.90 7.58 5.54
CA GLU A 192 -14.03 7.68 4.62
C GLU A 192 -13.69 7.27 3.18
N ALA A 193 -12.40 7.24 2.83
CA ALA A 193 -11.91 6.88 1.49
C ALA A 193 -11.51 5.40 1.37
N LEU A 194 -11.40 4.69 2.50
CA LEU A 194 -10.98 3.29 2.55
C LEU A 194 -12.14 2.36 2.23
N VAL A 195 -11.86 1.35 1.40
CA VAL A 195 -12.83 0.34 0.97
C VAL A 195 -12.35 -1.04 1.40
N LEU A 196 -13.22 -1.80 2.07
CA LEU A 196 -12.97 -3.15 2.52
C LEU A 196 -13.48 -4.18 1.50
N ALA A 197 -12.64 -5.14 1.15
CA ALA A 197 -13.04 -6.37 0.48
C ALA A 197 -12.66 -7.56 1.37
N ALA A 198 -13.62 -8.41 1.73
CA ALA A 198 -13.40 -9.60 2.55
C ALA A 198 -14.00 -10.85 1.90
N ILE A 199 -13.32 -11.99 2.06
CA ILE A 199 -13.78 -13.30 1.61
C ILE A 199 -13.47 -14.36 2.67
N GLY A 200 -14.46 -15.17 3.00
CA GLY A 200 -14.32 -16.29 3.94
C GLY A 200 -15.62 -16.57 4.68
N PRO A 201 -15.59 -17.37 5.76
CA PRO A 201 -16.79 -17.63 6.57
C PRO A 201 -17.06 -16.40 7.46
N LEU A 202 -17.71 -15.41 6.87
CA LEU A 202 -18.02 -14.10 7.48
C LEU A 202 -19.33 -14.12 8.27
N SER A 203 -20.10 -15.17 8.05
CA SER A 203 -21.36 -15.47 8.71
C SER A 203 -21.13 -16.48 9.84
N ALA A 204 -21.82 -16.29 10.98
CA ALA A 204 -22.03 -17.42 11.90
C ALA A 204 -22.76 -18.54 11.13
N PRO A 205 -22.60 -19.82 11.49
CA PRO A 205 -23.32 -20.90 10.80
C PRO A 205 -24.84 -20.63 10.85
N GLY A 206 -25.42 -20.16 9.73
CA GLY A 206 -26.85 -19.87 9.58
C GLY A 206 -27.28 -18.41 9.31
N GLU A 207 -26.38 -17.43 9.18
CA GLU A 207 -26.77 -16.02 8.90
C GLU A 207 -26.17 -15.49 7.59
N GLU A 208 -26.90 -15.47 6.48
CA GLU A 208 -26.47 -14.74 5.27
C GLU A 208 -26.42 -13.23 5.56
N LYS A 209 -25.23 -12.62 5.56
CA LYS A 209 -25.07 -11.16 5.51
C LYS A 209 -24.86 -10.69 4.07
N GLU A 210 -25.92 -10.18 3.45
CA GLU A 210 -25.82 -9.36 2.25
C GLU A 210 -25.35 -7.94 2.60
N SER A 211 -24.26 -7.53 1.95
CA SER A 211 -23.63 -6.19 1.87
C SER A 211 -23.61 -5.33 3.14
N LEU A 212 -22.41 -5.08 3.66
CA LEU A 212 -22.17 -3.97 4.57
C LEU A 212 -22.43 -2.65 3.79
N SER A 213 -23.55 -2.00 4.11
CA SER A 213 -23.96 -0.69 3.58
C SER A 213 -23.34 0.44 4.37
#